data_AF-A0A7Y9LJC8-F1
#
_entry.id   AF-A0A7Y9LJC8-F1
#
_cell.length_a   1.000
_cell.length_b   1.000
_cell.length_c   1.000
_cell.angle_alpha   90.00
_cell.angle_beta   90.00
_cell.angle_gamma   90.00
#
_symmetry.space_group_name_H-M   'P 1'
#
loop_
_entity.id
_entity.type
_entity.pdbx_description
1 polymer ?
#
loop_
_entity_poly.entity_id
_entity_poly.type
_entity_poly.pdbx_seq_one_letter_code
_entity_poly.pdbx_strand_id
1 'polypeptide(L)'
;MMSIKTGVVGAVLGWSLAMSGMAHADVPTSREYKVLLSPSLFANQPKNASNAYLADLKAALASAGFDRTVTGTFAKNDERTVRFYDSPGSCELRAQSYSFRERVDSKRESTLKFRSTSQSAAAGVTIKGSESNASSKFEMDKTASVVAYSRSTKQDFSTGKNLNKMKDIKDLYPTATGLNVTADATMAIVSGLTIYEKTYDGATSDIGQQAAEFSVSLWYLNASATTPAVAEASFKVEEGNGDFTTKVTQRSELIFTTMTQMSSWVAPTAIPKTNWVYQYNPSFCNSPAPAGAAASSTAMPF
;
A
#
# COMPACT_ATOMS: atom_id res chain seq x y z
N MET A 1 -41.77 37.36 -61.42
CA MET A 1 -42.32 38.57 -60.77
C MET A 1 -42.42 38.32 -59.28
N MET A 2 -41.93 39.30 -58.50
CA MET A 2 -42.02 39.49 -57.04
C MET A 2 -43.20 38.79 -56.34
N SER A 3 -43.04 38.28 -55.12
CA SER A 3 -43.02 39.12 -53.91
C SER A 3 -42.76 38.34 -52.61
N ILE A 4 -42.34 39.10 -51.62
CA ILE A 4 -41.82 38.83 -50.28
C ILE A 4 -42.94 38.49 -49.28
N LYS A 5 -42.64 37.69 -48.24
CA LYS A 5 -42.85 38.06 -46.81
C LYS A 5 -42.29 37.03 -45.80
N THR A 6 -41.36 37.54 -44.99
CA THR A 6 -41.09 37.24 -43.57
C THR A 6 -42.38 37.00 -42.77
N GLY A 7 -42.49 36.23 -41.69
CA GLY A 7 -41.57 35.52 -40.79
C GLY A 7 -42.27 35.45 -39.42
N VAL A 8 -42.20 34.33 -38.69
CA VAL A 8 -42.43 34.30 -37.23
C VAL A 8 -41.55 33.22 -36.63
N VAL A 9 -40.68 33.63 -35.72
CA VAL A 9 -39.78 32.82 -34.89
C VAL A 9 -40.58 32.26 -33.72
N GLY A 10 -40.70 30.93 -33.64
CA GLY A 10 -41.21 30.24 -32.46
C GLY A 10 -40.04 29.84 -31.55
N ALA A 11 -39.90 30.51 -30.41
CA ALA A 11 -38.93 30.16 -29.39
C ALA A 11 -39.37 28.86 -28.68
N VAL A 12 -38.61 27.78 -28.87
CA VAL A 12 -38.74 26.56 -28.06
C VAL A 12 -37.82 26.73 -26.85
N LEU A 13 -38.42 26.97 -25.68
CA LEU A 13 -37.76 26.85 -24.38
C LEU A 13 -37.39 25.37 -24.16
N GLY A 14 -36.16 25.00 -24.51
CA GLY A 14 -35.56 23.73 -24.11
C GLY A 14 -35.11 23.81 -22.65
N TRP A 15 -35.83 23.14 -21.75
CA TRP A 15 -35.34 22.89 -20.39
C TRP A 15 -34.21 21.86 -20.47
N SER A 16 -32.98 22.35 -20.39
CA SER A 16 -31.81 21.52 -20.15
C SER A 16 -31.86 21.02 -18.70
N LEU A 17 -32.37 19.81 -18.46
CA LEU A 17 -32.08 19.11 -17.21
C LEU A 17 -30.58 18.80 -17.22
N ALA A 18 -29.81 19.63 -16.51
CA ALA A 18 -28.47 19.26 -16.09
C ALA A 18 -28.62 18.07 -15.14
N MET A 19 -28.41 16.86 -15.66
CA MET A 19 -28.17 15.70 -14.80
C MET A 19 -26.83 15.93 -14.11
N SER A 20 -26.90 16.42 -12.87
CA SER A 20 -25.80 16.33 -11.93
C SER A 20 -25.53 14.85 -11.69
N GLY A 21 -24.63 14.26 -12.48
CA GLY A 21 -24.06 12.97 -12.14
C GLY A 21 -23.42 13.10 -10.77
N MET A 22 -23.99 12.44 -9.76
CA MET A 22 -23.26 12.22 -8.52
C MET A 22 -22.00 11.45 -8.91
N ALA A 23 -20.85 12.11 -8.89
CA ALA A 23 -19.58 11.43 -9.01
C ALA A 23 -19.50 10.46 -7.84
N HIS A 24 -19.69 9.16 -8.12
CA HIS A 24 -19.43 8.13 -7.13
C HIS A 24 -17.94 8.27 -6.77
N ALA A 25 -17.63 8.48 -5.49
CA ALA A 25 -16.25 8.47 -5.07
C ALA A 25 -15.63 7.14 -5.54
N ASP A 26 -14.46 7.22 -6.16
CA ASP A 26 -13.75 6.02 -6.59
C ASP A 26 -13.66 5.07 -5.39
N VAL A 27 -13.98 3.80 -5.61
CA VAL A 27 -14.01 2.77 -4.56
C VAL A 27 -12.70 2.00 -4.63
N PRO A 28 -12.06 1.65 -3.50
CA PRO A 28 -10.86 0.84 -3.52
C PRO A 28 -11.09 -0.48 -4.23
N THR A 29 -10.20 -0.86 -5.16
CA THR A 29 -10.24 -2.13 -5.91
C THR A 29 -9.73 -3.31 -5.08
N SER A 30 -9.25 -3.05 -3.86
CA SER A 30 -8.86 -4.09 -2.90
C SER A 30 -8.92 -3.56 -1.47
N ARG A 31 -9.04 -4.49 -0.53
CA ARG A 31 -8.96 -4.26 0.92
C ARG A 31 -7.92 -5.22 1.50
N GLU A 32 -6.89 -4.69 2.14
CA GLU A 32 -5.85 -5.48 2.80
C GLU A 32 -5.87 -5.20 4.31
N TYR A 33 -5.88 -6.26 5.10
CA TYR A 33 -5.95 -6.20 6.55
C TYR A 33 -4.65 -6.75 7.11
N LYS A 34 -4.01 -6.02 8.01
CA LYS A 34 -2.62 -6.28 8.44
C LYS A 34 -2.51 -6.29 9.96
N VAL A 35 -1.84 -7.32 10.47
CA VAL A 35 -1.51 -7.47 11.88
C VAL A 35 -0.02 -7.73 12.02
N LEU A 36 0.62 -6.97 12.92
CA LEU A 36 2.04 -7.13 13.22
C LEU A 36 2.20 -8.29 14.20
N LEU A 37 3.13 -9.19 13.90
CA LEU A 37 3.42 -10.37 14.68
C LEU A 37 4.75 -10.23 15.43
N SER A 38 4.94 -11.04 16.46
CA SER A 38 6.17 -11.14 17.23
C SER A 38 7.28 -11.76 16.39
N PRO A 39 8.33 -11.00 15.99
CA PRO A 39 9.33 -11.50 15.05
C PRO A 39 10.15 -12.69 15.58
N SER A 40 10.36 -12.77 16.89
CA SER A 40 11.08 -13.86 17.56
C SER A 40 10.46 -15.24 17.31
N LEU A 41 9.13 -15.33 17.10
CA LEU A 41 8.43 -16.58 16.80
C LEU A 41 8.84 -17.19 15.45
N PHE A 42 9.40 -16.37 14.56
CA PHE A 42 9.81 -16.78 13.21
C PHE A 42 11.30 -17.08 13.10
N ALA A 43 12.04 -17.05 14.21
CA ALA A 43 13.46 -17.32 14.23
C ALA A 43 13.77 -18.74 13.73
N ASN A 44 14.76 -18.88 12.85
CA ASN A 44 15.30 -20.14 12.29
C ASN A 44 14.34 -20.97 11.41
N GLN A 45 13.05 -21.05 11.73
CA GLN A 45 12.06 -21.90 11.06
C GLN A 45 10.82 -21.10 10.58
N PRO A 46 11.00 -20.04 9.76
CA PRO A 46 9.93 -19.11 9.41
C PRO A 46 8.75 -19.76 8.69
N LYS A 47 8.98 -20.79 7.85
CA LYS A 47 7.89 -21.53 7.18
C LYS A 47 7.05 -22.31 8.19
N ASN A 48 7.67 -22.96 9.15
CA ASN A 48 6.96 -23.75 10.17
C ASN A 48 6.18 -22.82 11.10
N ALA A 49 6.79 -21.72 11.54
CA ALA A 49 6.12 -20.70 12.35
C ALA A 49 4.92 -20.08 11.61
N SER A 50 5.05 -19.79 10.31
CA SER A 50 3.93 -19.29 9.50
C SER A 50 2.78 -20.29 9.45
N ASN A 51 3.06 -21.59 9.25
CA ASN A 51 2.02 -22.62 9.22
C ASN A 51 1.42 -22.92 10.62
N ALA A 52 2.19 -22.76 11.69
CA ALA A 52 1.67 -22.81 13.05
C ALA A 52 0.70 -21.64 13.31
N TYR A 53 1.07 -20.41 12.92
CA TYR A 53 0.17 -19.26 12.97
C TYR A 53 -1.12 -19.52 12.19
N LEU A 54 -1.02 -20.09 10.99
CA LEU A 54 -2.19 -20.43 10.18
C LEU A 54 -3.09 -21.49 10.85
N ALA A 55 -2.50 -22.49 11.50
CA ALA A 55 -3.26 -23.52 12.22
C ALA A 55 -4.01 -22.91 13.41
N ASP A 56 -3.36 -22.05 14.19
CA ASP A 56 -3.98 -21.34 15.31
C ASP A 56 -5.07 -20.38 14.84
N LEU A 57 -4.86 -19.68 13.71
CA LEU A 57 -5.87 -18.81 13.11
C LEU A 57 -7.10 -19.62 12.67
N LYS A 58 -6.93 -20.79 12.05
CA LYS A 58 -8.04 -21.67 11.67
C LYS A 58 -8.85 -22.10 12.89
N ALA A 59 -8.19 -22.48 13.97
CA ALA A 59 -8.85 -22.85 15.22
C ALA A 59 -9.59 -21.66 15.84
N ALA A 60 -8.95 -20.49 15.93
CA ALA A 60 -9.54 -19.28 16.48
C ALA A 60 -10.77 -18.81 15.68
N LEU A 61 -10.72 -18.89 14.35
CA LEU A 61 -11.86 -18.57 13.48
C LEU A 61 -13.04 -19.51 13.70
N ALA A 62 -12.78 -20.82 13.83
CA ALA A 62 -13.81 -21.80 14.14
C ALA A 62 -14.47 -21.49 15.50
N SER A 63 -13.69 -21.16 16.53
CA SER A 63 -14.20 -20.73 17.84
C SER A 63 -14.98 -19.41 17.79
N ALA A 64 -14.61 -18.50 16.89
CA ALA A 64 -15.30 -17.23 16.67
C ALA A 64 -16.56 -17.34 15.80
N GLY A 65 -16.96 -18.55 15.39
CA GLY A 65 -18.16 -18.78 14.59
C GLY A 65 -18.01 -18.40 13.11
N PHE A 66 -16.79 -18.40 12.57
CA PHE A 66 -16.56 -18.19 11.15
C PHE A 66 -17.22 -19.30 10.32
N ASP A 67 -18.14 -18.92 9.44
CA ASP A 67 -19.01 -19.84 8.69
C ASP A 67 -18.38 -20.33 7.37
N ARG A 68 -17.06 -20.21 7.26
CA ARG A 68 -16.24 -20.55 6.09
C ARG A 68 -14.95 -21.23 6.54
N THR A 69 -14.20 -21.74 5.56
CA THR A 69 -12.96 -22.47 5.82
C THR A 69 -11.78 -21.73 5.20
N VAL A 70 -10.68 -21.64 5.95
CA VAL A 70 -9.38 -21.28 5.37
C VAL A 70 -8.70 -22.57 4.89
N THR A 71 -8.41 -22.64 3.60
CA THR A 71 -7.77 -23.78 2.94
C THR A 71 -6.31 -23.47 2.61
N GLY A 72 -5.58 -24.46 2.14
CA GLY A 72 -4.16 -24.32 1.80
C GLY A 72 -3.22 -24.23 3.01
N THR A 73 -1.95 -24.01 2.69
CA THR A 73 -0.83 -23.88 3.62
C THR A 73 0.09 -22.76 3.13
N PHE A 74 0.92 -22.24 4.02
CA PHE A 74 1.92 -21.25 3.66
C PHE A 74 3.13 -21.92 3.01
N ALA A 75 3.36 -21.60 1.73
CA ALA A 75 4.56 -21.92 0.97
C ALA A 75 5.43 -20.67 0.82
N LYS A 76 6.74 -20.85 0.60
CA LYS A 76 7.62 -19.71 0.29
C LYS A 76 7.22 -19.17 -1.08
N ASN A 77 6.98 -17.87 -1.18
CA ASN A 77 6.64 -17.19 -2.42
C ASN A 77 7.82 -16.36 -2.93
N ASP A 78 8.02 -15.17 -2.36
CA ASP A 78 9.10 -14.27 -2.76
C ASP A 78 10.27 -14.29 -1.78
N GLU A 79 11.48 -14.15 -2.32
CA GLU A 79 12.67 -13.70 -1.60
C GLU A 79 13.34 -12.59 -2.39
N ARG A 80 13.47 -11.40 -1.79
CA ARG A 80 13.94 -10.21 -2.47
C ARG A 80 14.54 -9.19 -1.52
N THR A 81 15.21 -8.19 -2.06
CA THR A 81 15.59 -7.01 -1.29
C THR A 81 14.56 -5.90 -1.42
N VAL A 82 14.42 -5.09 -0.38
CA VAL A 82 13.53 -3.93 -0.31
C VAL A 82 14.33 -2.73 0.18
N ARG A 83 14.22 -1.60 -0.53
CA ARG A 83 14.82 -0.33 -0.16
C ARG A 83 13.79 0.78 -0.29
N PHE A 84 13.76 1.69 0.66
CA PHE A 84 12.99 2.93 0.53
C PHE A 84 13.96 4.06 0.24
N TYR A 85 13.52 5.02 -0.56
CA TYR A 85 14.32 6.20 -0.88
C TYR A 85 13.54 7.46 -0.53
N ASP A 86 14.24 8.44 0.02
CA ASP A 86 13.72 9.79 0.29
C ASP A 86 14.92 10.77 0.42
N SER A 87 14.68 12.05 0.67
CA SER A 87 15.74 13.05 0.84
C SER A 87 16.22 13.08 2.29
N PRO A 88 17.54 12.92 2.54
CA PRO A 88 18.10 13.11 3.86
C PRO A 88 17.81 14.51 4.40
N GLY A 89 17.37 14.59 5.65
CA GLY A 89 17.13 15.82 6.39
C GLY A 89 15.80 16.53 6.11
N SER A 90 15.14 16.26 4.98
CA SER A 90 13.83 16.85 4.66
C SER A 90 12.71 15.83 4.46
N CYS A 91 13.04 14.60 4.06
CA CYS A 91 12.08 13.55 3.73
C CYS A 91 10.90 14.07 2.89
N GLU A 92 11.20 14.72 1.76
CA GLU A 92 10.24 15.44 0.92
C GLU A 92 9.07 14.56 0.47
N LEU A 93 9.29 13.26 0.22
CA LEU A 93 8.21 12.34 -0.13
C LEU A 93 7.29 12.11 1.06
N ARG A 94 7.86 11.71 2.20
CA ARG A 94 7.10 11.43 3.42
C ARG A 94 6.31 12.65 3.89
N ALA A 95 6.90 13.84 3.80
CA ALA A 95 6.24 15.10 4.14
C ALA A 95 4.96 15.35 3.33
N GLN A 96 4.87 14.74 2.13
CA GLN A 96 3.74 14.84 1.21
C GLN A 96 2.90 13.56 1.15
N SER A 97 3.04 12.68 2.16
CA SER A 97 2.33 11.39 2.26
C SER A 97 2.66 10.40 1.12
N TYR A 98 3.78 10.60 0.44
CA TYR A 98 4.33 9.70 -0.55
C TYR A 98 5.40 8.78 0.06
N SER A 99 5.56 7.61 -0.54
CA SER A 99 6.68 6.72 -0.30
C SER A 99 7.15 6.12 -1.62
N PHE A 100 8.46 6.07 -1.82
CA PHE A 100 9.08 5.42 -2.97
C PHE A 100 9.87 4.21 -2.48
N ARG A 101 9.60 3.06 -3.10
CA ARG A 101 10.20 1.77 -2.73
C ARG A 101 10.78 1.11 -3.97
N GLU A 102 11.98 0.59 -3.84
CA GLU A 102 12.58 -0.37 -4.76
C GLU A 102 12.45 -1.78 -4.17
N ARG A 103 12.13 -2.73 -5.03
CA ARG A 103 12.26 -4.17 -4.80
C ARG A 103 13.21 -4.75 -5.82
N VAL A 104 14.11 -5.63 -5.37
CA VAL A 104 15.05 -6.34 -6.27
C VAL A 104 15.01 -7.84 -6.01
N ASP A 105 14.60 -8.58 -7.03
CA ASP A 105 14.70 -10.03 -7.15
C ASP A 105 15.55 -10.40 -8.39
N SER A 106 15.00 -11.05 -9.40
CA SER A 106 15.60 -11.19 -10.73
C SER A 106 15.55 -9.89 -11.54
N LYS A 107 14.70 -8.93 -11.14
CA LYS A 107 14.54 -7.61 -11.76
C LYS A 107 14.43 -6.51 -10.70
N ARG A 108 14.50 -5.25 -11.14
CA ARG A 108 14.24 -4.08 -10.29
C ARG A 108 12.84 -3.56 -10.55
N GLU A 109 12.00 -3.54 -9.51
CA GLU A 109 10.66 -2.97 -9.51
C GLU A 109 10.65 -1.73 -8.62
N SER A 110 10.10 -0.62 -9.10
CA SER A 110 9.82 0.57 -8.30
C SER A 110 8.33 0.63 -7.97
N THR A 111 7.99 1.22 -6.83
CA THR A 111 6.61 1.56 -6.45
C THR A 111 6.62 2.96 -5.86
N LEU A 112 5.85 3.88 -6.45
CA LEU A 112 5.46 5.14 -5.82
C LEU A 112 4.05 4.98 -5.26
N LYS A 113 3.88 5.30 -3.98
CA LYS A 113 2.60 5.17 -3.26
C LYS A 113 2.28 6.45 -2.51
N PHE A 114 1.09 6.97 -2.72
CA PHE A 114 0.44 7.97 -1.87
C PHE A 114 -0.48 7.28 -0.87
N ARG A 115 -0.50 7.70 0.40
CA ARG A 115 -1.37 7.15 1.45
C ARG A 115 -2.09 8.26 2.20
N SER A 116 -3.37 8.08 2.48
CA SER A 116 -4.17 9.02 3.28
C SER A 116 -5.24 8.28 4.09
N THR A 117 -5.64 8.82 5.25
CA THR A 117 -6.81 8.34 5.99
C THR A 117 -8.13 8.77 5.34
N SER A 118 -8.08 9.70 4.39
CA SER A 118 -9.23 10.12 3.58
C SER A 118 -9.31 9.33 2.27
N GLN A 119 -10.38 8.57 2.09
CA GLN A 119 -10.65 7.85 0.84
C GLN A 119 -10.73 8.81 -0.35
N SER A 120 -11.45 9.94 -0.21
CA SER A 120 -11.62 10.91 -1.30
C SER A 120 -10.31 11.57 -1.69
N ALA A 121 -9.45 11.88 -0.70
CA ALA A 121 -8.12 12.43 -0.98
C ALA A 121 -7.26 11.43 -1.76
N ALA A 122 -7.24 10.15 -1.35
CA ALA A 122 -6.51 9.12 -2.06
C ALA A 122 -7.10 8.82 -3.45
N ALA A 123 -8.43 8.79 -3.58
CA ALA A 123 -9.12 8.56 -4.85
C ALA A 123 -8.77 9.63 -5.90
N GLY A 124 -8.62 10.89 -5.48
CA GLY A 124 -8.24 12.02 -6.34
C GLY A 124 -6.76 12.09 -6.74
N VAL A 125 -5.93 11.18 -6.23
CA VAL A 125 -4.51 11.10 -6.62
C VAL A 125 -4.34 10.24 -7.85
N THR A 126 -3.64 10.78 -8.84
CA THR A 126 -3.19 10.05 -10.02
C THR A 126 -1.68 9.84 -9.91
N ILE A 127 -1.25 8.60 -10.13
CA ILE A 127 0.16 8.23 -10.31
C ILE A 127 0.27 7.49 -11.64
N LYS A 128 1.18 7.94 -12.51
CA LYS A 128 1.43 7.32 -13.82
C LYS A 128 2.91 6.99 -13.94
N GLY A 129 3.21 5.73 -14.23
CA GLY A 129 4.56 5.27 -14.55
C GLY A 129 4.98 5.63 -15.97
N SER A 130 6.28 5.68 -16.21
CA SER A 130 6.91 5.90 -17.51
C SER A 130 6.93 4.65 -18.39
N GLU A 131 6.88 3.47 -17.80
CA GLU A 131 7.01 2.19 -18.51
C GLU A 131 5.66 1.61 -18.92
N SER A 132 5.66 0.81 -19.99
CA SER A 132 4.46 0.15 -20.52
C SER A 132 3.89 -0.91 -19.59
N ASN A 133 4.72 -1.50 -18.72
CA ASN A 133 4.30 -2.45 -17.70
C ASN A 133 3.84 -1.80 -16.39
N ALA A 134 3.73 -0.46 -16.36
CA ALA A 134 3.25 0.24 -15.18
C ALA A 134 1.81 -0.20 -14.82
N SER A 135 1.60 -0.54 -13.56
CA SER A 135 0.32 -1.02 -13.03
C SER A 135 -0.07 -0.21 -11.81
N SER A 136 -1.26 0.39 -11.85
CA SER A 136 -1.80 1.23 -10.78
C SER A 136 -2.87 0.50 -9.98
N LYS A 137 -2.91 0.75 -8.67
CA LYS A 137 -3.93 0.21 -7.76
C LYS A 137 -4.48 1.30 -6.85
N PHE A 138 -5.76 1.17 -6.48
CA PHE A 138 -6.38 1.92 -5.40
C PHE A 138 -6.83 0.94 -4.32
N GLU A 139 -6.28 1.04 -3.13
CA GLU A 139 -6.49 0.01 -2.08
C GLU A 139 -6.80 0.64 -0.73
N MET A 140 -7.60 -0.05 0.06
CA MET A 140 -7.77 0.21 1.48
C MET A 140 -6.86 -0.72 2.28
N ASP A 141 -6.16 -0.15 3.25
CA ASP A 141 -5.35 -0.87 4.22
C ASP A 141 -5.90 -0.65 5.62
N LYS A 142 -6.18 -1.74 6.34
CA LYS A 142 -6.61 -1.70 7.73
C LYS A 142 -5.58 -2.36 8.65
N THR A 143 -5.19 -1.63 9.69
CA THR A 143 -4.44 -2.16 10.84
C THR A 143 -5.28 -1.98 12.12
N ALA A 144 -4.77 -2.44 13.26
CA ALA A 144 -5.48 -2.30 14.53
C ALA A 144 -5.73 -0.83 14.91
N SER A 145 -4.87 0.09 14.44
CA SER A 145 -4.89 1.50 14.83
C SER A 145 -5.41 2.44 13.74
N VAL A 146 -5.38 2.04 12.47
CA VAL A 146 -5.71 2.95 11.36
C VAL A 146 -6.33 2.22 10.18
N VAL A 147 -7.33 2.87 9.57
CA VAL A 147 -7.77 2.59 8.20
C VAL A 147 -7.20 3.69 7.32
N ALA A 148 -6.53 3.31 6.24
CA ALA A 148 -6.03 4.25 5.26
C ALA A 148 -6.28 3.74 3.84
N TYR A 149 -6.16 4.64 2.89
CA TYR A 149 -6.39 4.44 1.49
C TYR A 149 -5.14 4.84 0.74
N SER A 150 -4.79 4.08 -0.30
CA SER A 150 -3.57 4.38 -1.05
C SER A 150 -3.75 4.20 -2.55
N ARG A 151 -3.18 5.15 -3.30
CA ARG A 151 -2.92 5.02 -4.72
C ARG A 151 -1.46 4.66 -4.88
N SER A 152 -1.19 3.64 -5.67
CA SER A 152 0.17 3.28 -6.01
C SER A 152 0.29 2.92 -7.47
N THR A 153 1.48 3.14 -8.01
CA THR A 153 1.86 2.61 -9.32
C THR A 153 3.19 1.91 -9.18
N LYS A 154 3.24 0.67 -9.66
CA LYS A 154 4.48 -0.10 -9.74
C LYS A 154 4.90 -0.27 -11.20
N GLN A 155 6.21 -0.36 -11.43
CA GLN A 155 6.77 -0.65 -12.75
C GLN A 155 8.19 -1.21 -12.61
N ASP A 156 8.63 -1.96 -13.62
CA ASP A 156 10.04 -2.36 -13.70
C ASP A 156 10.89 -1.17 -14.18
N PHE A 157 12.20 -1.22 -13.96
CA PHE A 157 13.10 -0.20 -14.52
C PHE A 157 14.52 -0.76 -14.70
N SER A 158 15.32 -0.08 -15.53
CA SER A 158 16.65 -0.55 -15.93
C SER A 158 17.59 -0.77 -14.74
N THR A 159 18.37 -1.85 -14.79
CA THR A 159 19.46 -2.13 -13.84
C THR A 159 20.53 -1.04 -13.83
N GLY A 160 20.72 -0.31 -14.94
CA GLY A 160 21.66 0.80 -15.04
C GLY A 160 21.15 2.14 -14.48
N LYS A 161 19.87 2.28 -14.16
CA LYS A 161 19.35 3.55 -13.62
C LYS A 161 19.87 3.76 -12.19
N ASN A 162 20.61 4.84 -11.98
CA ASN A 162 21.01 5.26 -10.65
C ASN A 162 19.84 5.98 -9.96
N LEU A 163 19.59 5.68 -8.69
CA LEU A 163 18.55 6.32 -7.88
C LEU A 163 19.24 7.17 -6.83
N ASN A 164 19.55 8.42 -7.17
CA ASN A 164 20.34 9.31 -6.32
C ASN A 164 19.83 10.77 -6.28
N LYS A 165 18.83 11.13 -7.08
CA LYS A 165 18.18 12.44 -7.06
C LYS A 165 16.66 12.31 -7.05
N MET A 166 15.97 13.30 -6.47
CA MET A 166 14.51 13.36 -6.51
C MET A 166 13.94 13.42 -7.94
N LYS A 167 14.68 13.98 -8.89
CA LYS A 167 14.34 13.92 -10.31
C LYS A 167 14.17 12.48 -10.82
N ASP A 168 14.90 11.50 -10.28
CA ASP A 168 14.78 10.11 -10.74
C ASP A 168 13.38 9.54 -10.50
N ILE A 169 12.72 9.94 -9.40
CA ILE A 169 11.32 9.58 -9.12
C ILE A 169 10.38 10.24 -10.12
N LYS A 170 10.59 11.53 -10.45
CA LYS A 170 9.80 12.25 -11.46
C LYS A 170 9.98 11.66 -12.87
N ASP A 171 11.18 11.19 -13.18
CA ASP A 171 11.44 10.55 -14.47
C ASP A 171 10.75 9.17 -14.56
N LEU A 172 10.71 8.40 -13.46
CA LEU A 172 9.97 7.14 -13.37
C LEU A 172 8.45 7.35 -13.31
N TYR A 173 8.00 8.41 -12.64
CA TYR A 173 6.59 8.73 -12.42
C TYR A 173 6.31 10.16 -12.88
N PRO A 174 6.20 10.39 -14.20
CA PRO A 174 6.03 11.73 -14.77
C PRO A 174 4.72 12.42 -14.34
N THR A 175 3.78 11.68 -13.76
CA THR A 175 2.57 12.23 -13.14
C THR A 175 2.40 11.65 -11.75
N ALA A 176 2.38 12.51 -10.74
CA ALA A 176 2.04 12.19 -9.35
C ALA A 176 1.34 13.42 -8.73
N THR A 177 0.03 13.34 -8.51
CA THR A 177 -0.79 14.47 -8.05
C THR A 177 -0.27 15.07 -6.74
N GLY A 178 0.08 16.36 -6.76
CA GLY A 178 0.53 17.06 -5.55
C GLY A 178 1.94 16.74 -5.10
N LEU A 179 2.69 15.89 -5.82
CA LEU A 179 4.10 15.63 -5.51
C LEU A 179 4.99 16.78 -6.01
N ASN A 180 5.42 17.62 -5.08
CA ASN A 180 6.36 18.72 -5.35
C ASN A 180 7.70 18.47 -4.65
N VAL A 181 8.68 17.96 -5.41
CA VAL A 181 10.04 17.71 -4.92
C VAL A 181 11.07 18.59 -5.62
N THR A 182 12.14 18.95 -4.90
CA THR A 182 13.31 19.66 -5.41
C THR A 182 14.10 18.72 -6.30
N ALA A 183 14.03 18.89 -7.63
CA ALA A 183 14.53 17.90 -8.59
C ALA A 183 15.99 17.48 -8.36
N ASP A 184 16.88 18.42 -8.04
CA ASP A 184 18.30 18.15 -7.80
C ASP A 184 18.65 17.76 -6.36
N ALA A 185 17.67 17.72 -5.44
CA ALA A 185 17.91 17.25 -4.09
C ALA A 185 18.40 15.80 -4.10
N THR A 186 19.42 15.53 -3.28
CA THR A 186 19.95 14.19 -3.10
C THR A 186 18.88 13.27 -2.55
N MET A 187 18.78 12.09 -3.15
CA MET A 187 17.94 11.00 -2.69
C MET A 187 18.86 9.87 -2.21
N ALA A 188 18.53 9.29 -1.06
CA ALA A 188 19.30 8.21 -0.46
C ALA A 188 18.38 7.13 0.08
N ILE A 189 18.98 5.96 0.35
CA ILE A 189 18.27 4.86 1.01
C ILE A 189 17.92 5.32 2.44
N VAL A 190 16.62 5.28 2.77
CA VAL A 190 16.10 5.65 4.08
C VAL A 190 16.77 4.81 5.16
N SER A 191 17.37 5.47 6.14
CA SER A 191 18.11 4.85 7.25
C SER A 191 19.26 3.92 6.83
N GLY A 192 19.72 3.98 5.58
CA GLY A 192 20.74 3.07 5.05
C GLY A 192 20.30 1.60 4.96
N LEU A 193 18.99 1.33 5.03
CA LEU A 193 18.46 -0.02 5.13
C LEU A 193 18.27 -0.69 3.76
N THR A 194 18.99 -1.80 3.55
CA THR A 194 18.61 -2.82 2.55
C THR A 194 17.99 -3.99 3.29
N ILE A 195 16.68 -4.12 3.19
CA ILE A 195 15.90 -5.14 3.88
C ILE A 195 15.85 -6.39 3.02
N TYR A 196 16.00 -7.56 3.64
CA TYR A 196 15.77 -8.85 2.99
C TYR A 196 14.37 -9.31 3.34
N GLU A 197 13.48 -9.38 2.36
CA GLU A 197 12.09 -9.78 2.53
C GLU A 197 11.93 -11.24 2.12
N LYS A 198 11.26 -12.02 2.99
CA LYS A 198 10.73 -13.35 2.68
C LYS A 198 9.22 -13.31 2.84
N THR A 199 8.48 -13.79 1.85
CA THR A 199 7.02 -13.90 1.94
C THR A 199 6.59 -15.36 1.87
N TYR A 200 5.51 -15.65 2.58
CA TYR A 200 4.85 -16.94 2.59
C TYR A 200 3.36 -16.75 2.33
N ASP A 201 2.83 -17.41 1.31
CA ASP A 201 1.42 -17.31 0.90
C ASP A 201 0.86 -18.68 0.48
N GLY A 202 -0.34 -18.69 -0.10
CA GLY A 202 -1.00 -19.90 -0.62
C GLY A 202 -2.20 -20.36 0.21
N ALA A 203 -2.40 -19.79 1.40
CA ALA A 203 -3.63 -19.97 2.17
C ALA A 203 -4.71 -19.01 1.70
N THR A 204 -5.94 -19.51 1.51
CA THR A 204 -7.08 -18.71 1.03
C THR A 204 -8.38 -19.07 1.74
N SER A 205 -9.39 -18.22 1.64
CA SER A 205 -10.75 -18.53 2.06
C SER A 205 -11.77 -17.89 1.13
N ASP A 206 -12.79 -18.65 0.72
CA ASP A 206 -13.98 -18.07 0.09
C ASP A 206 -14.81 -17.34 1.16
N ILE A 207 -14.82 -16.02 1.11
CA ILE A 207 -15.58 -15.17 2.02
C ILE A 207 -16.90 -14.67 1.43
N GLY A 208 -17.35 -15.23 0.30
CA GLY A 208 -18.63 -14.92 -0.33
C GLY A 208 -18.56 -14.94 -1.85
N GLN A 209 -18.53 -13.75 -2.45
CA GLN A 209 -18.31 -13.59 -3.90
C GLN A 209 -16.84 -13.30 -4.23
N GLN A 210 -15.97 -13.30 -3.21
CA GLN A 210 -14.57 -12.90 -3.27
C GLN A 210 -13.74 -13.82 -2.37
N ALA A 211 -12.44 -13.93 -2.66
CA ALA A 211 -11.50 -14.67 -1.86
C ALA A 211 -10.68 -13.76 -0.95
N ALA A 212 -10.42 -14.21 0.28
CA ALA A 212 -9.36 -13.70 1.12
C ALA A 212 -8.07 -14.46 0.83
N GLU A 213 -7.03 -13.77 0.39
CA GLU A 213 -5.68 -14.31 0.16
C GLU A 213 -4.80 -13.96 1.35
N PHE A 214 -4.33 -14.97 2.10
CA PHE A 214 -3.51 -14.76 3.29
C PHE A 214 -2.03 -14.77 2.93
N SER A 215 -1.24 -13.97 3.66
CA SER A 215 0.21 -14.02 3.58
C SER A 215 0.87 -13.69 4.92
N VAL A 216 2.12 -14.16 5.07
CA VAL A 216 3.06 -13.72 6.11
C VAL A 216 4.28 -13.13 5.41
N SER A 217 4.70 -11.93 5.79
CA SER A 217 5.88 -11.26 5.26
C SER A 217 6.84 -10.91 6.38
N LEU A 218 8.09 -11.33 6.21
CA LEU A 218 9.16 -11.23 7.18
C LEU A 218 10.30 -10.37 6.62
N TRP A 219 10.73 -9.38 7.38
CA TRP A 219 11.81 -8.46 7.01
C TRP A 219 13.04 -8.70 7.87
N TYR A 220 14.19 -8.93 7.24
CA TYR A 220 15.47 -9.20 7.87
C TYR A 220 16.45 -8.06 7.57
N LEU A 221 17.31 -7.72 8.54
CA LEU A 221 18.32 -6.67 8.37
C LEU A 221 19.46 -7.08 7.42
N ASN A 222 19.67 -8.39 7.23
CA ASN A 222 20.63 -8.94 6.27
C ASN A 222 20.23 -10.37 5.89
N ALA A 223 20.84 -10.90 4.83
CA ALA A 223 20.54 -12.24 4.28
C ALA A 223 20.79 -13.38 5.28
N SER A 224 21.79 -13.23 6.16
CA SER A 224 22.22 -14.24 7.12
C SER A 224 21.46 -14.19 8.44
N ALA A 225 20.64 -13.16 8.67
CA ALA A 225 19.87 -13.02 9.89
C ALA A 225 18.84 -14.14 9.99
N THR A 226 18.81 -14.80 11.13
CA THR A 226 17.88 -15.91 11.38
C THR A 226 16.55 -15.45 12.00
N THR A 227 16.53 -14.25 12.59
CA THR A 227 15.35 -13.63 13.20
C THR A 227 14.96 -12.39 12.41
N PRO A 228 13.70 -12.24 11.99
CA PRO A 228 13.24 -11.03 11.32
C PRO A 228 13.21 -9.85 12.30
N ALA A 229 13.39 -8.65 11.79
CA ALA A 229 13.17 -7.40 12.52
C ALA A 229 11.69 -6.99 12.52
N VAL A 230 10.95 -7.36 11.47
CA VAL A 230 9.49 -7.13 11.35
C VAL A 230 8.84 -8.40 10.83
N ALA A 231 7.73 -8.80 11.46
CA ALA A 231 6.84 -9.86 10.98
C ALA A 231 5.42 -9.30 10.86
N GLU A 232 4.76 -9.58 9.74
CA GLU A 232 3.41 -9.11 9.45
C GLU A 232 2.61 -10.25 8.83
N ALA A 233 1.44 -10.54 9.38
CA ALA A 233 0.41 -11.32 8.70
C ALA A 233 -0.59 -10.38 8.07
N SER A 234 -1.08 -10.76 6.89
CA SER A 234 -2.12 -10.03 6.20
C SER A 234 -3.10 -10.97 5.51
N PHE A 235 -4.27 -10.44 5.19
CA PHE A 235 -5.05 -10.98 4.10
C PHE A 235 -5.60 -9.85 3.22
N LYS A 236 -5.70 -10.13 1.93
CA LYS A 236 -6.19 -9.22 0.92
C LYS A 236 -7.46 -9.78 0.30
N VAL A 237 -8.43 -8.91 0.09
CA VAL A 237 -9.65 -9.19 -0.67
C VAL A 237 -9.65 -8.24 -1.87
N GLU A 238 -9.54 -8.78 -3.07
CA GLU A 238 -9.64 -7.98 -4.30
C GLU A 238 -11.10 -7.81 -4.70
N GLU A 239 -11.42 -6.65 -5.25
CA GLU A 239 -12.69 -6.39 -5.91
C GLU A 239 -12.86 -7.40 -7.07
N GLY A 240 -14.01 -8.07 -7.10
CA GLY A 240 -14.38 -8.96 -8.21
C GLY A 240 -15.11 -8.19 -9.30
N ASN A 241 -16.19 -8.78 -9.84
CA ASN A 241 -17.08 -8.11 -10.80
C ASN A 241 -18.13 -7.17 -10.13
N GLY A 242 -17.86 -6.65 -8.94
CA GLY A 242 -18.78 -5.79 -8.21
C GLY A 242 -18.31 -5.40 -6.79
N ASP A 243 -19.06 -4.48 -6.17
CA ASP A 243 -18.78 -3.92 -4.84
C ASP A 243 -18.62 -4.96 -3.73
N PHE A 244 -17.85 -4.62 -2.69
CA PHE A 244 -17.73 -5.42 -1.48
C PHE A 244 -19.08 -5.54 -0.77
N THR A 245 -19.73 -6.70 -0.92
CA THR A 245 -21.00 -6.99 -0.25
C THR A 245 -20.89 -6.87 1.28
N THR A 246 -22.03 -6.64 1.95
CA THR A 246 -22.12 -6.64 3.42
C THR A 246 -21.53 -7.92 4.02
N LYS A 247 -21.80 -9.06 3.40
CA LYS A 247 -21.32 -10.38 3.87
C LYS A 247 -19.80 -10.51 3.76
N VAL A 248 -19.21 -10.07 2.66
CA VAL A 248 -17.73 -10.03 2.50
C VAL A 248 -17.12 -9.08 3.53
N THR A 249 -17.72 -7.91 3.75
CA THR A 249 -17.24 -6.94 4.73
C THR A 249 -17.29 -7.52 6.15
N GLN A 250 -18.42 -8.07 6.58
CA GLN A 250 -18.58 -8.68 7.92
C GLN A 250 -17.60 -9.83 8.17
N ARG A 251 -17.39 -10.70 7.17
CA ARG A 251 -16.43 -11.81 7.27
C ARG A 251 -14.99 -11.33 7.32
N SER A 252 -14.65 -10.30 6.54
CA SER A 252 -13.33 -9.68 6.62
C SER A 252 -13.07 -9.09 8.00
N GLU A 253 -14.05 -8.38 8.57
CA GLU A 253 -13.95 -7.82 9.92
C GLU A 253 -13.83 -8.91 11.00
N LEU A 254 -14.56 -10.03 10.86
CA LEU A 254 -14.42 -11.17 11.76
C LEU A 254 -13.00 -11.74 11.69
N ILE A 255 -12.49 -12.02 10.48
CA ILE A 255 -11.13 -12.54 10.29
C ILE A 255 -10.11 -11.60 10.91
N PHE A 256 -10.20 -10.30 10.59
CA PHE A 256 -9.27 -9.31 11.08
C PHE A 256 -9.30 -9.19 12.61
N THR A 257 -10.50 -9.14 13.20
CA THR A 257 -10.66 -9.09 14.67
C THR A 257 -10.06 -10.32 15.32
N THR A 258 -10.30 -11.52 14.77
CA THR A 258 -9.70 -12.76 15.26
C THR A 258 -8.17 -12.70 15.21
N MET A 259 -7.58 -12.25 14.08
CA MET A 259 -6.12 -12.09 13.97
C MET A 259 -5.56 -11.15 15.04
N THR A 260 -6.23 -10.02 15.31
CA THR A 260 -5.77 -9.06 16.33
C THR A 260 -5.86 -9.58 17.76
N GLN A 261 -6.73 -10.55 18.03
CA GLN A 261 -6.93 -11.14 19.36
C GLN A 261 -6.00 -12.33 19.66
N MET A 262 -5.22 -12.80 18.68
CA MET A 262 -4.25 -13.89 18.84
C MET A 262 -3.00 -13.40 19.61
N SER A 263 -3.15 -13.08 20.89
CA SER A 263 -2.13 -12.42 21.71
C SER A 263 -0.80 -13.17 21.84
N SER A 264 -0.80 -14.50 21.64
CA SER A 264 0.43 -15.31 21.57
C SER A 264 1.28 -15.03 20.32
N TRP A 265 0.67 -14.47 19.28
CA TRP A 265 1.30 -14.16 17.99
C TRP A 265 1.51 -12.66 17.79
N VAL A 266 0.54 -11.84 18.17
CA VAL A 266 0.53 -10.40 17.89
C VAL A 266 1.61 -9.66 18.69
N ALA A 267 2.28 -8.71 18.04
CA ALA A 267 3.17 -7.75 18.70
C ALA A 267 2.46 -6.40 18.86
N PRO A 268 1.88 -6.07 20.03
CA PRO A 268 1.02 -4.90 20.19
C PRO A 268 1.76 -3.57 20.07
N THR A 269 3.07 -3.55 20.30
CA THR A 269 3.93 -2.36 20.19
C THR A 269 4.67 -2.25 18.86
N ALA A 270 4.45 -3.20 17.94
CA ALA A 270 5.11 -3.18 16.64
C ALA A 270 4.49 -2.11 15.73
N ILE A 271 5.35 -1.46 14.96
CA ILE A 271 4.99 -0.38 14.04
C ILE A 271 4.94 -0.88 12.60
N PRO A 272 4.07 -0.32 11.73
CA PRO A 272 3.99 -0.70 10.33
C PRO A 272 5.32 -0.56 9.59
N LYS A 273 5.55 -1.43 8.61
CA LYS A 273 6.79 -1.53 7.81
C LYS A 273 7.36 -0.20 7.33
N THR A 274 6.56 0.64 6.66
CA THR A 274 7.05 1.93 6.15
C THR A 274 7.51 2.83 7.31
N ASN A 275 6.73 2.95 8.39
CA ASN A 275 7.13 3.71 9.57
C ASN A 275 8.39 3.16 10.22
N TRP A 276 8.51 1.83 10.30
CA TRP A 276 9.68 1.17 10.85
C TRP A 276 10.98 1.58 10.14
N VAL A 277 10.99 1.66 8.81
CA VAL A 277 12.18 2.08 8.05
C VAL A 277 12.61 3.50 8.40
N TYR A 278 11.67 4.45 8.49
CA TYR A 278 11.98 5.84 8.85
C TYR A 278 12.33 6.03 10.33
N GLN A 279 11.83 5.17 11.23
CA GLN A 279 12.12 5.23 12.66
C GLN A 279 13.39 4.46 13.03
N TYR A 280 13.89 3.57 12.17
CA TYR A 280 15.11 2.80 12.43
C TYR A 280 16.33 3.71 12.67
N ASN A 281 16.48 4.74 11.85
CA ASN A 281 17.39 5.86 12.13
C ASN A 281 16.61 7.18 12.08
N PRO A 282 16.13 7.69 13.23
CA PRO A 282 15.36 8.92 13.30
C PRO A 282 16.11 10.17 12.80
N SER A 283 17.44 10.12 12.72
CA SER A 283 18.22 11.23 12.17
C SER A 283 18.05 11.36 10.66
N PHE A 284 17.60 10.32 9.94
CA PHE A 284 17.49 10.37 8.49
C PHE A 284 16.62 11.55 8.00
N CYS A 285 15.47 11.80 8.64
CA CYS A 285 14.60 12.93 8.29
C CYS A 285 14.90 14.23 9.05
N ASN A 286 15.80 14.20 10.03
CA ASN A 286 16.05 15.33 10.93
C ASN A 286 17.51 15.82 10.91
N SER A 287 18.35 15.23 10.05
CA SER A 287 19.68 15.77 9.77
C SER A 287 19.54 17.16 9.17
N PRO A 288 20.41 18.13 9.49
CA PRO A 288 20.42 19.40 8.79
C PRO A 288 20.57 19.14 7.28
N ALA A 289 19.56 19.51 6.49
CA ALA A 289 19.73 19.61 5.05
C ALA A 289 20.91 20.57 4.78
N PRO A 290 21.70 20.35 3.72
CA PRO A 290 22.59 21.40 3.23
C PRO A 290 21.78 22.70 3.08
N ALA A 291 22.29 23.81 3.62
CA ALA A 291 21.54 25.05 3.84
C ALA A 291 20.67 25.46 2.63
N GLY A 292 19.34 25.54 2.81
CA GLY A 292 18.45 26.09 1.77
C GLY A 292 16.97 25.69 1.79
N ALA A 293 16.53 24.69 2.55
CA ALA A 293 15.14 24.24 2.53
C ALA A 293 14.36 24.63 3.81
N ALA A 294 13.33 25.46 3.65
CA ALA A 294 12.39 25.79 4.73
C ALA A 294 11.51 24.57 5.06
N ALA A 295 11.39 24.25 6.34
CA ALA A 295 10.56 23.16 6.85
C ALA A 295 9.07 23.56 6.81
N SER A 296 8.23 22.71 6.21
CA SER A 296 6.77 22.75 6.37
C SER A 296 6.36 21.65 7.34
N SER A 297 5.86 22.04 8.51
CA SER A 297 5.39 21.15 9.55
C SER A 297 3.91 20.82 9.35
N THR A 298 3.62 19.70 8.68
CA THR A 298 2.43 18.85 8.86
C THR A 298 2.63 17.56 8.08
N ALA A 299 3.56 16.72 8.53
CA ALA A 299 3.65 15.34 8.07
C ALA A 299 2.86 14.46 9.04
N MET A 300 1.76 13.86 8.58
CA MET A 300 1.08 12.82 9.34
C MET A 300 2.01 11.59 9.40
N PRO A 301 2.18 10.94 10.57
CA PRO A 301 2.80 9.62 10.60
C PRO A 301 1.91 8.64 9.80
N PHE A 302 2.51 7.70 9.08
CA PHE A 302 1.75 6.64 8.41
C PHE A 302 1.00 5.74 9.40
#